data_AF-A0A3M0WSM4-F1
#
_entry.id   AF-A0A3M0WSM4-F1
#
_cell.length_a   1.000
_cell.length_b   1.000
_cell.length_c   1.000
_cell.angle_alpha   90.00
_cell.angle_beta   90.00
_cell.angle_gamma   90.00
#
_symmetry.space_group_name_H-M   'P 1'
#
loop_
_entity.id
_entity.type
_entity.pdbx_description
1 polymer ?
#
loop_
_entity_poly.entity_id
_entity_poly.type
_entity_poly.pdbx_seq_one_letter_code
_entity_poly.pdbx_strand_id
1 'polypeptide(L)' 'ILITDHNVHETLSIVDRAYILINGEIFKEGSAEELAEDEEVRKLYLGEKFKLDRYA' A
#
# COMPACT_ATOMS: atom_id res chain seq x y z
N ILE A 1 -9.65 -2.36 -12.26
CA ILE A 1 -9.94 -3.59 -11.49
C ILE A 1 -9.91 -3.20 -10.01
N LEU A 2 -10.83 -3.71 -9.19
CA LEU A 2 -10.81 -3.47 -7.75
C LEU A 2 -10.39 -4.77 -7.06
N ILE A 3 -9.38 -4.68 -6.21
CA ILE A 3 -8.84 -5.81 -5.44
C ILE A 3 -8.79 -5.37 -3.98
N THR A 4 -9.08 -6.30 -3.08
CA THR A 4 -8.92 -6.12 -1.63
C THR A 4 -8.20 -7.34 -1.10
N ASP A 5 -7.20 -7.13 -0.26
CA ASP A 5 -6.39 -8.18 0.34
C ASP A 5 -5.86 -7.70 1.70
N HIS A 6 -5.45 -8.63 2.54
CA HIS A 6 -4.75 -8.34 3.79
C HIS A 6 -3.23 -8.22 3.58
N ASN A 7 -2.70 -8.77 2.50
CA ASN A 7 -1.30 -8.66 2.12
C ASN A 7 -1.04 -7.37 1.32
N VAL A 8 -0.87 -6.30 2.07
CA VAL A 8 -0.59 -4.96 1.54
C VAL A 8 0.70 -4.89 0.70
N HIS A 9 1.70 -5.72 0.97
CA HIS A 9 2.97 -5.71 0.22
C HIS A 9 2.75 -6.17 -1.22
N GLU A 10 2.24 -7.38 -1.39
CA GLU A 10 1.91 -7.97 -2.70
C GLU A 10 0.85 -7.15 -3.43
N THR A 11 -0.10 -6.57 -2.71
CA THR A 11 -1.17 -5.77 -3.33
C THR A 11 -0.61 -4.47 -3.91
N LEU A 12 0.26 -3.77 -3.18
CA LEU A 12 0.85 -2.52 -3.68
C LEU A 12 1.74 -2.74 -4.91
N SER A 13 2.40 -3.90 -5.05
CA SER A 13 3.26 -4.14 -6.22
C SER A 13 2.51 -4.30 -7.54
N ILE A 14 1.22 -4.68 -7.50
CA ILE A 14 0.41 -4.97 -8.68
C ILE A 14 -0.63 -3.89 -9.03
N VAL A 15 -0.85 -2.91 -8.15
CA VAL A 15 -1.86 -1.86 -8.36
C VAL A 15 -1.23 -0.53 -8.76
N ASP A 16 -1.98 0.28 -9.51
CA ASP A 16 -1.60 1.66 -9.83
C ASP A 16 -1.90 2.61 -8.65
N ARG A 17 -3.03 2.39 -7.98
CA ARG A 17 -3.53 3.19 -6.86
C ARG A 17 -4.07 2.30 -5.76
N ALA A 18 -3.94 2.74 -4.51
CA ALA A 18 -4.49 2.04 -3.36
C ALA A 18 -5.14 2.99 -2.34
N TYR A 19 -6.00 2.40 -1.53
CA TYR A 19 -6.72 3.04 -0.44
C TYR A 19 -6.55 2.16 0.81
N ILE A 20 -6.03 2.75 1.88
CA ILE A 20 -5.82 2.08 3.16
C ILE A 20 -6.95 2.53 4.09
N LEU A 21 -7.73 1.56 4.55
CA LEU A 21 -8.88 1.79 5.42
C LEU A 21 -8.55 1.38 6.85
N ILE A 22 -8.86 2.25 7.82
CA ILE A 22 -8.75 1.98 9.26
C ILE A 22 -10.05 2.40 9.92
N ASN A 23 -10.64 1.50 10.70
CA ASN A 23 -11.87 1.78 11.46
C ASN A 23 -13.03 2.34 10.61
N GLY A 24 -13.10 1.96 9.34
CA GLY A 24 -14.14 2.41 8.41
C GLY A 24 -13.86 3.75 7.74
N GLU A 25 -12.70 4.36 7.98
CA GLU A 25 -12.28 5.62 7.36
C GLU A 25 -11.06 5.41 6.46
N ILE A 26 -10.92 6.26 5.44
CA ILE A 26 -9.72 6.29 4.60
C ILE A 26 -8.61 6.91 5.43
N PHE A 27 -7.67 6.06 5.84
CA PHE A 27 -6.47 6.50 6.54
C PHE A 27 -5.47 7.14 5.57
N LYS A 28 -5.27 6.51 4.40
CA LYS A 28 -4.39 7.02 3.35
C LYS A 28 -4.88 6.58 1.97
N GLU A 29 -4.64 7.40 0.96
CA GLU A 29 -4.90 7.08 -0.44
C GLU A 29 -3.81 7.68 -1.32
N GLY A 30 -3.53 7.04 -2.45
CA GLY A 30 -2.49 7.51 -3.36
C GLY A 30 -2.16 6.48 -4.45
N SER A 31 -1.14 6.80 -5.25
CA SER A 31 -0.44 5.82 -6.06
C SER A 31 0.30 4.80 -5.19
N ALA A 32 0.62 3.64 -5.75
CA ALA A 32 1.37 2.64 -4.99
C ALA A 32 2.78 3.13 -4.61
N GLU A 33 3.41 3.96 -5.44
CA GLU A 33 4.69 4.62 -5.14
C GLU A 33 4.59 5.56 -3.94
N GLU A 34 3.61 6.46 -3.95
CA GLU A 34 3.42 7.43 -2.87
C GLU A 34 3.18 6.70 -1.54
N LEU A 35 2.36 5.65 -1.54
CA LEU A 35 2.07 4.87 -0.34
C LEU A 35 3.24 3.98 0.10
N ALA A 36 4.08 3.52 -0.83
CA ALA A 36 5.30 2.77 -0.53
C ALA A 36 6.38 3.61 0.14
N GLU A 37 6.43 4.91 -0.17
CA GLU A 37 7.38 5.88 0.38
C GLU A 37 6.86 6.58 1.64
N ASP A 38 5.55 6.50 1.93
CA ASP A 38 4.94 7.11 3.10
C ASP A 38 5.42 6.48 4.42
N GLU A 39 5.99 7.30 5.31
CA GLU A 39 6.57 6.83 6.58
C GLU A 39 5.55 6.18 7.52
N GLU A 40 4.31 6.67 7.57
CA GLU A 40 3.26 6.10 8.43
C GLU A 40 2.79 4.76 7.87
N VAL A 41 2.57 4.67 6.56
CA VAL A 41 2.20 3.42 5.88
C VAL A 41 3.30 2.37 6.05
N ARG A 42 4.57 2.76 5.90
CA ARG A 42 5.71 1.87 6.14
C ARG A 42 5.77 1.39 7.58
N LYS A 43 5.57 2.27 8.55
CA LYS A 43 5.63 1.91 9.98
C LYS A 43 4.48 0.98 10.40
N LEU A 44 3.28 1.22 9.88
CA LEU A 44 2.08 0.49 10.29
C LEU A 44 1.85 -0.80 9.51
N TYR A 45 2.26 -0.87 8.23
CA TYR A 45 1.82 -1.92 7.31
C TYR A 45 2.94 -2.62 6.54
N LEU A 46 3.96 -1.91 6.07
CA LEU A 46 4.97 -2.49 5.16
C LEU A 46 6.26 -2.94 5.86
N GLY A 47 6.57 -2.33 6.99
CA GLY A 47 7.85 -2.45 7.68
C GLY A 47 8.99 -1.69 6.99
N GLU A 48 10.07 -1.43 7.74
CA GLU A 48 11.20 -0.61 7.24
C GLU A 48 11.94 -1.23 6.05
N LYS A 49 11.84 -2.55 5.86
CA LYS A 49 12.54 -3.30 4.80
C LYS A 49 11.76 -3.41 3.50
N PHE A 50 10.54 -2.88 3.42
CA PHE A 50 9.74 -2.95 2.22
C PHE A 50 10.39 -2.21 1.05
N LYS A 51 10.41 -2.88 -0.11
CA LYS A 51 10.72 -2.30 -1.41
C LYS A 51 9.60 -2.62 -2.37
N LEU A 52 9.20 -1.62 -3.14
CA LEU A 52 8.19 -1.78 -4.18
C LEU A 52 8.87 -2.40 -5.41
N ASP A 53 8.79 -3.72 -5.53
CA ASP A 53 9.23 -4.45 -6.72
C ASP A 53 8.02 -4.65 -7.63
N ARG A 54 7.93 -3.89 -8.73
CA ARG A 54 6.86 -4.06 -9.72
C ARG A 54 7.16 -5.24 -10.63
N TYR A 55 6.16 -6.08 -10.87
CA TYR A 55 6.25 -7.15 -11.87
C TYR A 55 6.30 -6.51 -13.27
N ALA A 56 7.44 -6.65 -13.96
CA ALA A 56 7.66 -6.20 -15.33
C ALA A 56 7.34 -7.30 -16.35
#